data_AF-A0A962EF05-F1
#
_entry.id   AF-A0A962EF05-F1
#
_cell.length_a   1.000
_cell.length_b   1.000
_cell.length_c   1.000
_cell.angle_alpha   90.00
_cell.angle_beta   90.00
_cell.angle_gamma   90.00
#
_symmetry.space_group_name_H-M   'P 1'
#
loop_
_entity.id
_entity.type
_entity.pdbx_description
1 polymer ?
#
loop_
_entity_poly.entity_id
_entity_poly.type
_entity_poly.pdbx_seq_one_letter_code
_entity_poly.pdbx_strand_id
1 'polypeptide(L)'
;MNNGWLGLAVLILTPALLVLALPRARLWLGMVLWLLSPVAVLLIMILWELLTRPAQPNTLELAFTGFMYIAVFGGLPWLILSGSGFALGWYVRGLLRKEAVPLIPSGAAASAVPAVMLRSAPDPQAPVTTQLSPCGSIRVETLACEWANTHWVDSPRVIDTRTGRCLLDLMGSDWDVKVEFPDHHQLLLLMRRYRQPGHMAVTLDLDLDRFLIDLASGAQRTGPLKALDTAIAEAWRAVSAESAASSAAVSAAARPARFAAWRSALVILIAALLAIAGLSYWTVTHTPKPGTQLTPLPSGKPF
;
A
#
# COMPACT_ATOMS: atom_id res chain seq x y z
N MET A 1 -21.77 6.01 -36.98
CA MET A 1 -20.91 6.18 -35.79
C MET A 1 -20.00 4.97 -35.72
N ASN A 2 -18.67 5.15 -35.80
CA ASN A 2 -17.74 4.02 -35.74
C ASN A 2 -17.56 3.58 -34.28
N ASN A 3 -18.04 2.38 -33.97
CA ASN A 3 -18.03 1.77 -32.64
C ASN A 3 -16.61 1.45 -32.09
N GLY A 4 -15.54 1.71 -32.86
CA GLY A 4 -14.16 1.36 -32.50
C GLY A 4 -13.63 2.07 -31.25
N TRP A 5 -14.05 3.30 -30.99
CA TRP A 5 -13.59 4.07 -29.82
C TRP A 5 -14.15 3.55 -28.49
N LEU A 6 -15.39 3.06 -28.50
CA LEU A 6 -15.97 2.40 -27.33
C LEU A 6 -15.20 1.12 -26.99
N GLY A 7 -14.78 0.35 -28.00
CA GLY A 7 -13.94 -0.84 -27.82
C GLY A 7 -12.60 -0.52 -27.14
N LEU A 8 -11.90 0.52 -27.59
CA LEU A 8 -10.64 0.96 -26.99
C LEU A 8 -10.80 1.42 -25.54
N ALA A 9 -11.85 2.20 -25.23
CA ALA A 9 -12.11 2.65 -23.87
C ALA A 9 -12.40 1.47 -22.93
N VAL A 10 -13.19 0.50 -23.37
CA VAL A 10 -13.46 -0.74 -22.61
C VAL A 10 -12.18 -1.53 -22.37
N LEU A 11 -11.31 -1.65 -23.37
CA LEU A 11 -10.03 -2.37 -23.27
C LEU A 11 -9.08 -1.78 -22.22
N ILE A 12 -9.10 -0.46 -22.02
CA ILE A 12 -8.24 0.23 -21.04
C ILE A 12 -8.89 0.25 -19.65
N LEU A 13 -10.19 0.52 -19.56
CA LEU A 13 -10.89 0.67 -18.29
C LEU A 13 -11.08 -0.66 -17.55
N THR A 14 -11.29 -1.75 -18.28
CA THR A 14 -11.52 -3.08 -17.67
C THR A 14 -10.35 -3.56 -16.78
N PRO A 15 -9.08 -3.56 -17.24
CA PRO A 15 -7.95 -3.94 -16.38
C PRO A 15 -7.73 -2.97 -15.21
N ALA A 16 -8.02 -1.68 -15.39
CA ALA A 16 -7.95 -0.71 -14.30
C ALA A 16 -8.99 -1.00 -13.19
N LEU A 17 -10.22 -1.30 -13.58
CA LEU A 17 -11.29 -1.69 -12.66
C LEU A 17 -10.98 -3.01 -11.95
N LEU A 18 -10.37 -3.98 -12.66
CA LEU A 18 -9.94 -5.26 -12.08
C LEU A 18 -8.93 -5.08 -10.94
N VAL A 19 -7.98 -4.16 -11.09
CA VAL A 19 -7.00 -3.80 -10.04
C VAL A 19 -7.67 -3.12 -8.84
N LEU A 20 -8.74 -2.36 -9.06
CA LEU A 20 -9.48 -1.70 -7.99
C LEU A 20 -10.39 -2.69 -7.22
N ALA A 21 -11.05 -3.60 -7.93
CA ALA A 21 -12.04 -4.51 -7.35
C ALA A 21 -11.42 -5.70 -6.58
N LEU A 22 -10.26 -6.22 -7.02
CA LEU A 22 -9.71 -7.44 -6.44
C LEU A 22 -8.89 -7.19 -5.14
N PRO A 23 -9.04 -8.06 -4.12
CA PRO A 23 -8.17 -8.03 -2.94
C PRO A 23 -6.73 -8.37 -3.35
N ARG A 24 -5.75 -7.78 -2.64
CA ARG A 24 -4.32 -7.85 -3.02
C ARG A 24 -3.81 -9.29 -3.18
N ALA A 25 -4.32 -10.21 -2.36
CA ALA A 25 -3.98 -11.63 -2.41
C ALA A 25 -4.39 -12.34 -3.72
N ARG A 26 -5.46 -11.88 -4.38
CA ARG A 26 -5.99 -12.47 -5.63
C ARG A 26 -5.71 -11.64 -6.88
N LEU A 27 -5.11 -10.46 -6.70
CA LEU A 27 -4.87 -9.52 -7.80
C LEU A 27 -3.92 -10.09 -8.85
N TRP A 28 -2.88 -10.81 -8.44
CA TRP A 28 -1.94 -11.45 -9.37
C TRP A 28 -2.65 -12.46 -10.28
N LEU A 29 -3.55 -13.28 -9.71
CA LEU A 29 -4.30 -14.28 -10.46
C LEU A 29 -5.22 -13.61 -11.50
N GLY A 30 -5.89 -12.53 -11.11
CA GLY A 30 -6.72 -11.74 -12.02
C GLY A 30 -5.93 -11.11 -13.16
N MET A 31 -4.73 -10.59 -12.89
CA MET A 31 -3.85 -10.02 -13.93
C MET A 31 -3.38 -11.09 -14.91
N VAL A 32 -2.96 -12.27 -14.41
CA VAL A 32 -2.52 -13.39 -15.26
C VAL A 32 -3.67 -13.88 -16.13
N LEU A 33 -4.86 -14.08 -15.55
CA LEU A 33 -6.04 -14.54 -16.29
C LEU A 33 -6.44 -13.54 -17.39
N TRP A 34 -6.37 -12.23 -17.10
CA TRP A 34 -6.66 -11.18 -18.07
C TRP A 34 -5.63 -11.16 -19.21
N LEU A 35 -4.34 -11.22 -18.89
CA LEU A 35 -3.26 -11.23 -19.88
C LEU A 35 -3.31 -12.46 -20.80
N LEU A 36 -3.74 -13.62 -20.28
CA LEU A 36 -3.89 -14.85 -21.05
C LEU A 36 -5.19 -14.92 -21.87
N SER A 37 -6.14 -13.99 -21.69
CA SER A 37 -7.44 -14.06 -22.36
C SER A 37 -7.38 -14.07 -23.89
N PRO A 38 -6.50 -13.31 -24.59
CA PRO A 38 -6.45 -13.37 -26.06
C PRO A 38 -5.95 -14.73 -26.56
N VAL A 39 -5.02 -15.35 -25.83
CA VAL A 39 -4.52 -16.70 -26.14
C VAL A 39 -5.63 -17.71 -25.96
N ALA A 40 -6.40 -17.62 -24.88
CA ALA A 40 -7.54 -18.51 -24.63
C ALA A 40 -8.60 -18.38 -25.74
N VAL A 41 -8.97 -17.16 -26.14
CA VAL A 41 -9.91 -16.91 -27.25
C VAL A 41 -9.39 -17.50 -28.56
N LEU A 42 -8.10 -17.32 -28.85
CA LEU A 42 -7.48 -17.86 -30.05
C LEU A 42 -7.47 -19.39 -30.05
N LEU A 43 -7.15 -20.03 -28.92
CA LEU A 43 -7.19 -21.49 -28.80
C LEU A 43 -8.61 -22.03 -28.99
N ILE A 44 -9.63 -21.37 -28.43
CA ILE A 44 -11.03 -21.72 -28.64
C ILE A 44 -11.41 -21.60 -30.12
N MET A 45 -10.97 -20.53 -30.78
CA MET A 45 -11.24 -20.32 -32.21
C MET A 45 -10.55 -21.37 -33.09
N ILE A 46 -9.30 -21.74 -32.78
CA ILE A 46 -8.58 -22.82 -33.48
C ILE A 46 -9.30 -24.16 -33.29
N LEU A 47 -9.68 -24.49 -32.05
CA LEU A 47 -10.39 -25.72 -31.73
C LEU A 47 -11.74 -25.79 -32.46
N TRP A 48 -12.47 -24.68 -32.48
CA TRP A 48 -13.73 -24.56 -33.22
C TRP A 48 -13.55 -24.82 -34.73
N GLU A 49 -12.52 -24.22 -35.33
CA GLU A 49 -12.23 -24.40 -36.75
C GLU A 49 -11.83 -25.85 -37.08
N LEU A 50 -11.02 -26.48 -36.22
CA LEU A 50 -10.64 -27.90 -36.33
C LEU A 50 -11.85 -28.84 -36.25
N LEU A 51 -12.84 -28.51 -35.43
CA LEU A 51 -14.05 -29.32 -35.26
C LEU A 51 -15.04 -29.14 -36.41
N THR A 52 -15.03 -28.00 -37.08
CA THR A 52 -16.06 -27.65 -38.08
C THR A 52 -15.58 -27.78 -39.53
N ARG A 53 -14.26 -27.80 -39.79
CA ARG A 53 -13.73 -27.86 -41.16
C ARG A 53 -13.04 -29.19 -41.47
N PRO A 54 -13.24 -29.75 -42.69
CA PRO A 54 -12.52 -30.93 -43.12
C PRO A 54 -11.02 -30.65 -43.27
N ALA A 55 -10.18 -31.61 -42.87
CA ALA A 55 -8.73 -31.46 -42.85
C ALA A 55 -8.17 -31.17 -44.26
N GLN A 56 -7.49 -30.04 -44.42
CA GLN A 56 -6.76 -29.72 -45.66
C GLN A 56 -5.25 -30.00 -45.49
N PRO A 57 -4.57 -30.51 -46.53
CA PRO A 57 -3.11 -30.56 -46.56
C PRO A 57 -2.59 -29.12 -46.48
N ASN A 58 -1.65 -28.86 -45.57
CA ASN A 58 -1.07 -27.54 -45.22
C ASN A 58 -1.77 -26.74 -44.10
N THR A 59 -2.73 -27.33 -43.38
CA THR A 59 -3.41 -26.65 -42.24
C THR A 59 -2.46 -26.17 -41.14
N LEU A 60 -1.38 -26.91 -40.85
CA LEU A 60 -0.44 -26.55 -39.80
C LEU A 60 0.39 -25.31 -40.12
N GLU A 61 0.88 -25.17 -41.35
CA GLU A 61 1.72 -24.03 -41.76
C GLU A 61 0.91 -22.74 -41.83
N LEU A 62 -0.32 -22.82 -42.35
CA LEU A 62 -1.29 -21.71 -42.34
C LEU A 62 -1.70 -21.33 -40.92
N ALA A 63 -1.93 -22.30 -40.03
CA ALA A 63 -2.25 -22.04 -38.63
C ALA A 63 -1.10 -21.33 -37.90
N PHE A 64 0.15 -21.76 -38.13
CA PHE A 64 1.33 -21.16 -37.52
C PHE A 64 1.56 -19.72 -38.02
N THR A 65 1.41 -19.51 -39.33
CA THR A 65 1.53 -18.18 -39.95
C THR A 65 0.43 -17.24 -39.43
N GLY A 66 -0.81 -17.72 -39.35
CA GLY A 66 -1.92 -16.96 -38.76
C GLY A 66 -1.71 -16.63 -37.29
N PHE A 67 -1.20 -17.59 -36.50
CA PHE A 67 -0.85 -17.37 -35.10
C PHE A 67 0.20 -16.28 -34.92
N MET A 68 1.27 -16.31 -35.72
CA MET A 68 2.32 -15.29 -35.70
C MET A 68 1.76 -13.89 -35.97
N TYR A 69 0.90 -13.74 -36.98
CA TYR A 69 0.28 -12.44 -37.28
C TYR A 69 -0.62 -11.95 -36.16
N ILE A 70 -1.44 -12.83 -35.57
CA ILE A 70 -2.31 -12.44 -34.45
C ILE A 70 -1.48 -12.10 -33.20
N ALA A 71 -0.39 -12.83 -32.94
CA ALA A 71 0.51 -12.56 -31.83
C ALA A 71 1.16 -11.18 -31.97
N VAL A 72 1.64 -10.82 -33.16
CA VAL A 72 2.30 -9.53 -33.40
C VAL A 72 1.30 -8.38 -33.43
N PHE A 73 0.24 -8.49 -34.24
CA PHE A 73 -0.69 -7.38 -34.47
C PHE A 73 -1.81 -7.28 -33.41
N GLY A 74 -2.14 -8.38 -32.74
CA GLY A 74 -3.11 -8.41 -31.65
C GLY A 74 -2.46 -8.44 -30.28
N GLY A 75 -1.47 -9.31 -30.09
CA GLY A 75 -0.83 -9.53 -28.79
C GLY A 75 -0.04 -8.33 -28.29
N LEU A 76 0.80 -7.71 -29.13
CA LEU A 76 1.62 -6.57 -28.70
C LEU A 76 0.78 -5.33 -28.31
N PRO A 77 -0.21 -4.88 -29.12
CA PRO A 77 -1.10 -3.79 -28.70
C PRO A 77 -1.94 -4.14 -27.46
N TRP A 78 -2.38 -5.40 -27.33
CA TRP A 78 -3.09 -5.86 -26.14
C TRP A 78 -2.26 -5.73 -24.85
N LEU A 79 -0.98 -6.11 -24.90
CA LEU A 79 -0.06 -6.00 -23.77
C LEU A 79 0.16 -4.52 -23.38
N ILE A 80 0.35 -3.64 -24.38
CA ILE A 80 0.54 -2.20 -24.14
C ILE A 80 -0.71 -1.58 -23.49
N LEU A 81 -1.90 -1.88 -24.02
CA LEU A 81 -3.17 -1.36 -23.49
C LEU A 81 -3.44 -1.90 -22.07
N SER A 82 -3.24 -3.19 -21.85
CA SER A 82 -3.43 -3.83 -20.53
C SER A 82 -2.45 -3.29 -19.49
N GLY A 83 -1.17 -3.14 -19.86
CA GLY A 83 -0.15 -2.57 -18.99
C GLY A 83 -0.49 -1.14 -18.57
N SER A 84 -0.98 -0.32 -19.51
CA SER A 84 -1.42 1.05 -19.25
C SER A 84 -2.61 1.09 -18.28
N GLY A 85 -3.61 0.21 -18.47
CA GLY A 85 -4.75 0.11 -17.56
C GLY A 85 -4.37 -0.37 -16.15
N PHE A 86 -3.46 -1.35 -16.03
CA PHE A 86 -2.97 -1.79 -14.73
C PHE A 86 -2.17 -0.71 -14.00
N ALA A 87 -1.31 0.03 -14.71
CA ALA A 87 -0.56 1.16 -14.14
C ALA A 87 -1.51 2.24 -13.60
N LEU A 88 -2.54 2.58 -14.38
CA LEU A 88 -3.58 3.53 -13.97
C LEU A 88 -4.33 3.04 -12.71
N GLY A 89 -4.77 1.77 -12.71
CA GLY A 89 -5.45 1.17 -11.55
C GLY A 89 -4.58 1.19 -10.30
N TRP A 90 -3.27 0.93 -10.42
CA TRP A 90 -2.34 0.94 -9.30
C TRP A 90 -2.14 2.35 -8.73
N TYR A 91 -2.00 3.34 -9.61
CA TYR A 91 -1.90 4.74 -9.24
C TYR A 91 -3.13 5.21 -8.44
N VAL A 92 -4.34 4.95 -8.96
CA VAL A 92 -5.61 5.29 -8.29
C VAL A 92 -5.75 4.55 -6.96
N ARG A 93 -5.41 3.26 -6.91
CA ARG A 93 -5.43 2.48 -5.66
C ARG A 93 -4.48 3.04 -4.61
N GLY A 94 -3.33 3.58 -5.02
CA GLY A 94 -2.38 4.27 -4.15
C GLY A 94 -2.95 5.56 -3.57
N LEU A 95 -3.65 6.36 -4.39
CA LEU A 95 -4.33 7.57 -3.94
C LEU A 95 -5.43 7.24 -2.93
N LEU A 96 -6.30 6.27 -3.23
CA LEU A 96 -7.39 5.85 -2.33
C LEU A 96 -6.89 5.26 -1.00
N ARG A 97 -5.74 4.57 -1.01
CA ARG A 97 -5.15 4.01 0.22
C ARG A 97 -4.59 5.08 1.14
N LYS A 98 -4.08 6.19 0.60
CA LYS A 98 -3.63 7.32 1.41
C LYS A 98 -4.80 7.99 2.15
N GLU A 99 -6.02 7.85 1.63
CA GLU A 99 -7.24 8.38 2.24
C GLU A 99 -7.86 7.43 3.27
N ALA A 100 -7.59 6.12 3.17
CA ALA A 100 -8.07 5.11 4.11
C ALA A 100 -7.17 4.99 5.36
N VAL A 101 -6.85 6.13 5.99
CA VAL A 101 -6.53 6.09 7.42
C VAL A 101 -7.85 5.78 8.13
N PRO A 102 -7.95 4.71 8.92
CA PRO A 102 -9.18 4.41 9.63
C PRO A 102 -9.51 5.63 10.51
N LEU A 103 -10.57 6.35 10.13
CA LEU A 103 -11.27 7.26 11.01
C LEU A 103 -11.81 6.38 12.14
N ILE A 104 -11.00 6.15 13.17
CA ILE A 104 -11.50 5.69 14.46
C ILE A 104 -12.59 6.71 14.80
N PRO A 105 -13.87 6.30 14.88
CA PRO A 105 -14.95 7.25 15.09
C PRO A 105 -14.70 7.95 16.42
N SER A 106 -14.21 9.19 16.34
CA SER A 106 -13.89 10.07 17.47
C SER A 106 -15.13 10.54 18.24
N GLY A 107 -16.25 9.83 18.12
CA GLY A 107 -17.56 10.21 18.64
C GLY A 107 -18.21 9.18 19.56
N ALA A 108 -17.63 8.00 19.76
CA ALA A 108 -18.11 7.09 20.81
C ALA A 108 -17.46 7.47 22.14
N ALA A 109 -17.93 8.56 22.74
CA ALA A 109 -17.94 8.72 24.18
C ALA A 109 -18.90 7.67 24.77
N ALA A 110 -18.48 6.41 24.75
CA ALA A 110 -19.27 5.29 25.22
C ALA A 110 -18.39 4.45 26.15
N SER A 111 -18.68 4.59 27.43
CA SER A 111 -18.34 3.70 28.53
C SER A 111 -16.90 3.20 28.56
N ALA A 112 -16.15 3.77 29.49
CA ALA A 112 -15.06 3.10 30.18
C ALA A 112 -15.58 1.80 30.83
N VAL A 113 -15.81 0.76 30.02
CA VAL A 113 -15.60 -0.59 30.51
C VAL A 113 -14.10 -0.64 30.76
N PRO A 114 -13.63 -0.87 31.99
CA PRO A 114 -12.22 -1.12 32.20
C PRO A 114 -11.90 -2.32 31.32
N ALA A 115 -11.20 -2.06 30.23
CA ALA A 115 -10.41 -3.07 29.56
C ALA A 115 -9.35 -3.46 30.59
N VAL A 116 -9.77 -4.29 31.55
CA VAL A 116 -8.96 -5.37 32.08
C VAL A 116 -8.57 -6.14 30.84
N MET A 117 -7.53 -5.62 30.19
CA MET A 117 -6.87 -6.26 29.08
C MET A 117 -6.61 -7.66 29.59
N LEU A 118 -7.11 -8.66 28.87
CA LEU A 118 -6.42 -9.94 28.85
C LEU A 118 -4.98 -9.58 28.47
N ARG A 119 -4.15 -9.43 29.51
CA ARG A 119 -2.72 -9.54 29.44
C ARG A 119 -2.55 -10.98 29.01
N SER A 120 -2.52 -11.23 27.69
CA SER A 120 -2.07 -12.51 27.18
C SER A 120 -0.76 -12.74 27.91
N ALA A 121 -0.73 -13.77 28.75
CA ALA A 121 0.49 -14.07 29.48
C ALA A 121 1.60 -14.14 28.43
N PRO A 122 2.73 -13.46 28.64
CA PRO A 122 3.83 -13.50 27.70
C PRO A 122 4.12 -14.97 27.40
N ASP A 123 4.21 -15.31 26.12
CA ASP A 123 4.57 -16.66 25.71
C ASP A 123 5.89 -17.01 26.42
N PRO A 124 5.92 -18.04 27.29
CA PRO A 124 7.13 -18.38 28.03
C PRO A 124 8.29 -18.79 27.10
N GLN A 125 8.04 -19.00 25.81
CA GLN A 125 9.05 -19.32 24.80
C GLN A 125 9.48 -18.14 23.92
N ALA A 126 8.93 -16.94 24.14
CA ALA A 126 9.35 -15.79 23.35
C ALA A 126 10.86 -15.51 23.55
N PRO A 127 11.61 -15.29 22.45
CA PRO A 127 13.05 -15.11 22.53
C PRO A 127 13.38 -13.82 23.30
N VAL A 128 14.23 -13.95 24.32
CA VAL A 128 14.84 -12.82 25.03
C VAL A 128 16.19 -12.53 24.39
N THR A 129 16.35 -11.32 23.89
CA THR A 129 17.65 -10.83 23.40
C THR A 129 18.33 -10.05 24.51
N THR A 130 19.63 -10.26 24.68
CA THR A 130 20.42 -9.57 25.71
C THR A 130 21.49 -8.72 25.05
N GLN A 131 21.56 -7.45 25.45
CA GLN A 131 22.61 -6.52 25.06
C GLN A 131 23.33 -6.01 26.32
N LEU A 132 24.65 -5.83 26.22
CA LEU A 132 25.48 -5.31 27.29
C LEU A 132 26.12 -4.00 26.83
N SER A 133 26.25 -3.03 27.75
CA SER A 133 27.07 -1.85 27.48
C SER A 133 28.53 -2.25 27.22
N PRO A 134 29.35 -1.39 26.58
CA PRO A 134 30.73 -1.74 26.25
C PRO A 134 31.60 -2.10 27.46
N CYS A 135 31.31 -1.55 28.66
CA CYS A 135 32.00 -1.93 29.90
C CYS A 135 31.25 -3.00 30.72
N GLY A 136 30.12 -3.49 30.23
CA GLY A 136 29.30 -4.52 30.88
C GLY A 136 28.51 -4.05 32.11
N SER A 137 28.52 -2.75 32.43
CA SER A 137 27.84 -2.14 33.58
C SER A 137 26.30 -2.14 33.47
N ILE A 138 25.79 -2.16 32.24
CA ILE A 138 24.36 -2.11 31.94
C ILE A 138 24.01 -3.33 31.11
N ARG A 139 22.98 -4.06 31.54
CA ARG A 139 22.38 -5.15 30.76
C ARG A 139 20.96 -4.76 30.38
N VAL A 140 20.67 -4.84 29.09
CA VAL A 140 19.32 -4.64 28.56
C VAL A 140 18.83 -5.96 27.99
N GLU A 141 17.75 -6.48 28.58
CA GLU A 141 17.02 -7.63 28.08
C GLU A 141 15.81 -7.11 27.28
N THR A 142 15.58 -7.61 26.08
CA THR A 142 14.39 -7.31 25.27
C THR A 142 13.60 -8.58 24.99
N LEU A 143 12.30 -8.54 25.25
CA LEU A 143 11.39 -9.65 25.00
C LEU A 143 10.55 -9.31 23.77
N ALA A 144 10.74 -10.10 22.71
CA ALA A 144 9.93 -9.99 21.50
C ALA A 144 8.50 -10.44 21.81
N CYS A 145 7.56 -9.51 21.81
CA CYS A 145 6.14 -9.78 22.07
C CYS A 145 5.33 -9.57 20.78
N GLU A 146 4.64 -10.62 20.33
CA GLU A 146 3.69 -10.48 19.23
C GLU A 146 2.47 -9.68 19.68
N TRP A 147 2.15 -8.65 18.91
CA TRP A 147 0.94 -7.85 19.03
C TRP A 147 0.08 -8.00 17.77
N ALA A 148 -1.06 -7.30 17.73
CA ALA A 148 -2.02 -7.41 16.64
C ALA A 148 -1.38 -7.19 15.25
N ASN A 149 -1.88 -7.91 14.24
CA ASN A 149 -1.46 -7.81 12.84
C ASN A 149 -0.01 -8.26 12.57
N THR A 150 0.50 -9.30 13.23
CA THR A 150 1.87 -9.82 13.02
C THR A 150 2.98 -8.80 13.32
N HIS A 151 2.66 -7.74 14.07
CA HIS A 151 3.64 -6.75 14.50
C HIS A 151 4.27 -7.22 15.81
N TRP A 152 5.59 -7.18 15.89
CA TRP A 152 6.33 -7.51 17.09
C TRP A 152 6.83 -6.23 17.75
N VAL A 153 6.88 -6.22 19.08
CA VAL A 153 7.53 -5.16 19.86
C VAL A 153 8.62 -5.75 20.73
N ASP A 154 9.68 -4.97 20.93
CA ASP A 154 10.77 -5.32 21.83
C ASP A 154 10.56 -4.59 23.16
N SER A 155 9.89 -5.25 24.10
CA SER A 155 9.70 -4.72 25.46
C SER A 155 11.03 -4.78 26.22
N PRO A 156 11.53 -3.69 26.85
CA PRO A 156 12.83 -3.70 27.54
C PRO A 156 12.75 -4.00 29.03
N ARG A 157 13.83 -4.55 29.57
CA ARG A 157 14.22 -4.56 30.99
C ARG A 157 15.67 -4.12 31.09
N VAL A 158 15.93 -3.13 31.95
CA VAL A 158 17.27 -2.57 32.16
C VAL A 158 17.75 -2.93 33.55
N ILE A 159 18.96 -3.51 33.62
CA ILE A 159 19.57 -4.00 34.86
C ILE A 159 20.95 -3.36 35.00
N ASP A 160 21.21 -2.75 36.15
CA ASP A 160 22.57 -2.40 36.57
C ASP A 160 23.26 -3.69 37.02
N THR A 161 24.25 -4.15 36.25
CA THR A 161 24.90 -5.45 36.47
C THR A 161 25.78 -5.45 37.71
N ARG A 162 26.29 -4.29 38.13
CA ARG A 162 27.15 -4.15 39.30
C ARG A 162 26.35 -4.35 40.58
N THR A 163 25.17 -3.74 40.64
CA THR A 163 24.31 -3.80 41.84
C THR A 163 23.25 -4.91 41.77
N GLY A 164 22.99 -5.44 40.58
CA GLY A 164 21.86 -6.34 40.31
C GLY A 164 20.49 -5.63 40.34
N ARG A 165 20.47 -4.29 40.46
CA ARG A 165 19.24 -3.50 40.54
C ARG A 165 18.57 -3.44 39.18
N CYS A 166 17.28 -3.80 39.11
CA CYS A 166 16.45 -3.50 37.96
C CYS A 166 16.11 -2.00 37.96
N LEU A 167 16.56 -1.28 36.93
CA LEU A 167 16.34 0.16 36.79
C LEU A 167 15.01 0.48 36.11
N LEU A 168 14.58 -0.38 35.19
CA LEU A 168 13.35 -0.25 34.41
C LEU A 168 12.87 -1.64 34.00
N ASP A 169 11.62 -2.00 34.27
CA ASP A 169 11.03 -3.26 33.81
C ASP A 169 9.72 -3.00 33.04
N LEU A 170 9.81 -3.10 31.71
CA LEU A 170 8.68 -2.97 30.80
C LEU A 170 8.38 -4.29 30.08
N MET A 171 8.87 -5.43 30.60
CA MET A 171 8.62 -6.75 30.03
C MET A 171 7.14 -7.07 29.87
N GLY A 172 6.77 -7.62 28.71
CA GLY A 172 5.40 -8.03 28.41
C GLY A 172 4.41 -6.86 28.33
N SER A 173 4.90 -5.67 28.01
CA SER A 173 4.07 -4.49 27.76
C SER A 173 3.94 -4.21 26.27
N ASP A 174 3.25 -3.14 25.89
CA ASP A 174 3.17 -2.68 24.50
C ASP A 174 4.27 -1.67 24.14
N TRP A 175 5.32 -1.57 24.99
CA TRP A 175 6.50 -0.79 24.69
C TRP A 175 7.36 -1.50 23.66
N ASP A 176 7.80 -0.73 22.68
CA ASP A 176 8.76 -1.10 21.66
C ASP A 176 9.98 -0.19 21.79
N VAL A 177 11.16 -0.79 21.90
CA VAL A 177 12.39 -0.05 22.17
C VAL A 177 13.47 -0.30 21.13
N LYS A 178 14.23 0.75 20.83
CA LYS A 178 15.55 0.62 20.23
C LYS A 178 16.60 1.04 21.25
N VAL A 179 17.60 0.18 21.42
CA VAL A 179 18.66 0.30 22.42
C VAL A 179 19.93 0.82 21.77
N GLU A 180 20.53 1.85 22.35
CA GLU A 180 21.84 2.40 21.94
C GLU A 180 22.68 2.70 23.19
N PHE A 181 24.00 2.58 23.09
CA PHE A 181 24.96 2.91 24.16
C PHE A 181 25.86 4.05 23.70
N PRO A 182 25.49 5.32 23.97
CA PRO A 182 26.30 6.47 23.58
C PRO A 182 27.69 6.48 24.24
N ASP A 183 27.79 5.91 25.44
CA ASP A 183 29.01 5.81 26.24
C ASP A 183 28.98 4.52 27.10
N HIS A 184 30.05 4.24 27.84
CA HIS A 184 30.22 3.08 28.71
C HIS A 184 29.15 2.99 29.82
N HIS A 185 28.75 4.13 30.39
CA HIS A 185 27.81 4.22 31.51
C HIS A 185 26.49 4.88 31.14
N GLN A 186 26.26 5.12 29.84
CA GLN A 186 25.05 5.72 29.32
C GLN A 186 24.26 4.74 28.46
N LEU A 187 22.95 4.75 28.65
CA LEU A 187 21.99 3.98 27.87
C LEU A 187 20.97 4.93 27.26
N LEU A 188 20.80 4.87 25.94
CA LEU A 188 19.73 5.56 25.23
C LEU A 188 18.67 4.54 24.80
N LEU A 189 17.44 4.78 25.23
CA LEU A 189 16.25 4.03 24.85
C LEU A 189 15.36 4.92 23.98
N LEU A 190 15.23 4.58 22.70
CA LEU A 190 14.24 5.20 21.82
C LEU A 190 12.95 4.40 21.93
N MET A 191 11.95 4.98 22.58
CA MET A 191 10.75 4.28 23.04
C MET A 191 9.50 4.76 22.32
N ARG A 192 8.62 3.82 21.98
CA ARG A 192 7.25 4.07 21.55
C ARG A 192 6.31 3.02 22.15
N ARG A 193 5.01 3.33 22.22
CA ARG A 193 3.99 2.30 22.50
C ARG A 193 3.29 1.91 21.22
N TYR A 194 2.96 0.64 21.10
CA TYR A 194 2.25 0.13 19.93
C TYR A 194 0.82 0.68 19.82
N ARG A 195 0.12 0.83 20.96
CA ARG A 195 -1.32 1.16 20.98
C ARG A 195 -1.61 2.66 21.03
N GLN A 196 -0.60 3.48 21.27
CA GLN A 196 -0.76 4.92 21.49
C GLN A 196 0.26 5.67 20.64
N PRO A 197 -0.15 6.72 19.91
CA PRO A 197 0.77 7.48 19.08
C PRO A 197 1.77 8.24 19.96
N GLY A 198 3.00 8.35 19.48
CA GLY A 198 4.06 9.09 20.16
C GLY A 198 5.38 8.34 20.16
N HIS A 199 6.44 9.09 20.45
CA HIS A 199 7.77 8.56 20.70
C HIS A 199 8.45 9.46 21.72
N MET A 200 9.39 8.90 22.47
CA MET A 200 10.26 9.63 23.38
C MET A 200 11.62 8.95 23.43
N ALA A 201 12.65 9.71 23.79
CA ALA A 201 13.97 9.17 24.05
C ALA A 201 14.23 9.24 25.56
N VAL A 202 14.77 8.17 26.13
CA VAL A 202 15.13 8.08 27.54
C VAL A 202 16.61 7.76 27.64
N THR A 203 17.40 8.71 28.13
CA THR A 203 18.81 8.52 28.43
C THR A 203 18.98 8.25 29.91
N LEU A 204 19.66 7.16 30.26
CA LEU A 204 20.03 6.81 31.62
C LEU A 204 21.55 6.98 31.76
N ASP A 205 21.97 7.72 32.79
CA ASP A 205 23.37 7.87 33.17
C ASP A 205 23.55 7.27 34.56
N LEU A 206 24.26 6.12 34.62
CA LEU A 206 24.42 5.38 35.85
C LEU A 206 25.46 6.00 36.79
N ASP A 207 26.45 6.72 36.25
CA ASP A 207 27.48 7.37 37.06
C ASP A 207 26.90 8.57 37.81
N LEU A 208 25.98 9.28 37.16
CA LEU A 208 25.28 10.42 37.75
C LEU A 208 24.01 10.05 38.54
N ASP A 209 23.61 8.77 38.52
CA ASP A 209 22.32 8.24 39.02
C ASP A 209 21.12 9.08 38.54
N ARG A 210 21.14 9.45 37.26
CA ARG A 210 20.14 10.33 36.64
C ARG A 210 19.56 9.78 35.34
N PHE A 211 18.37 10.27 35.02
CA PHE A 211 17.77 10.11 33.70
C PHE A 211 17.54 11.48 33.04
N LEU A 212 17.44 11.46 31.71
CA LEU A 212 16.93 12.52 30.85
C LEU A 212 15.88 11.89 29.92
N ILE A 213 14.68 12.47 29.86
CA ILE A 213 13.62 12.09 28.92
C ILE A 213 13.42 13.27 27.97
N ASP A 214 13.67 13.03 26.68
CA ASP A 214 13.42 13.97 25.60
C ASP A 214 12.07 13.63 24.93
N LEU A 215 11.17 14.62 24.92
CA LEU A 215 9.87 14.50 24.25
C LEU A 215 9.95 15.05 22.84
N ALA A 216 9.08 14.58 21.94
CA ALA A 216 9.00 15.07 20.57
C ALA A 216 8.73 16.58 20.47
N SER A 217 8.10 17.19 21.49
CA SER A 217 7.91 18.65 21.62
C SER A 217 9.21 19.45 21.84
N GLY A 218 10.33 18.77 22.09
CA GLY A 218 11.57 19.38 22.58
C GLY A 218 11.57 19.66 24.08
N ALA A 219 10.49 19.35 24.80
CA ALA A 219 10.46 19.40 26.25
C ALA A 219 11.35 18.29 26.82
N GLN A 220 12.10 18.63 27.87
CA GLN A 220 13.01 17.71 28.55
C GLN A 220 12.58 17.51 30.00
N ARG A 221 12.76 16.29 30.51
CA ARG A 221 12.57 15.97 31.93
C ARG A 221 13.79 15.25 32.46
N THR A 222 14.34 15.74 33.56
CA THR A 222 15.48 15.11 34.23
C THR A 222 15.14 14.76 35.67
N GLY A 223 15.70 13.67 36.18
CA GLY A 223 15.49 13.30 37.57
C GLY A 223 16.42 12.15 38.00
N PRO A 224 16.36 11.74 39.28
CA PRO A 224 17.13 10.60 39.77
C PRO A 224 16.58 9.27 39.21
N LEU A 225 17.42 8.26 38.99
CA LEU A 225 17.00 6.97 38.43
C LEU A 225 15.89 6.29 39.25
N LYS A 226 15.83 6.50 40.56
CA LYS A 226 14.74 6.01 41.42
C LYS A 226 13.34 6.49 40.99
N ALA A 227 13.24 7.66 40.35
CA ALA A 227 11.98 8.24 39.91
C ALA A 227 11.64 7.90 38.44
N LEU A 228 12.44 7.04 37.79
CA LEU A 228 12.35 6.77 36.36
C LEU A 228 10.96 6.25 35.93
N ASP A 229 10.41 5.25 36.63
CA ASP A 229 9.11 4.66 36.28
C ASP A 229 7.98 5.70 36.28
N THR A 230 7.93 6.52 37.34
CA THR A 230 6.93 7.61 37.46
C THR A 230 7.14 8.65 36.37
N ALA A 231 8.39 9.04 36.12
CA ALA A 231 8.73 10.01 35.09
C ALA A 231 8.37 9.54 33.68
N ILE A 232 8.62 8.27 33.34
CA ILE A 232 8.23 7.63 32.08
C ILE A 232 6.70 7.65 31.92
N ALA A 233 5.95 7.27 32.96
CA ALA A 233 4.50 7.25 32.91
C ALA A 233 3.89 8.65 32.72
N GLU A 234 4.46 9.68 33.35
CA GLU A 234 4.03 11.07 33.17
C GLU A 234 4.44 11.66 31.82
N ALA A 235 5.68 11.43 31.40
CA ALA A 235 6.19 11.84 30.10
C ALA A 235 5.31 11.26 28.98
N TRP A 236 4.98 9.97 29.08
CA TRP A 236 4.15 9.30 28.09
C TRP A 236 2.72 9.85 28.03
N ARG A 237 2.12 10.20 29.18
CA ARG A 237 0.81 10.88 29.20
C ARG A 237 0.85 12.22 28.45
N ALA A 238 1.92 12.99 28.63
CA ALA A 238 2.11 14.26 27.91
C ALA A 238 2.27 14.03 26.40
N VAL A 239 3.16 13.11 26.00
CA VAL A 239 3.41 12.77 24.59
C VAL A 239 2.16 12.24 23.89
N SER A 240 1.38 11.39 24.58
CA SER A 240 0.13 10.84 24.04
C SER A 240 -0.91 11.93 23.82
N ALA A 241 -1.04 12.87 24.76
CA ALA A 241 -1.98 13.99 24.65
C ALA A 241 -1.62 14.92 23.48
N GLU A 242 -0.33 15.25 23.34
CA GLU A 242 0.18 16.08 22.24
C GLU A 242 0.00 15.39 20.87
N SER A 243 0.32 14.10 20.79
CA SER A 243 0.18 13.31 19.57
C SER A 243 -1.29 13.16 19.15
N ALA A 244 -2.18 12.99 20.13
CA ALA A 244 -3.63 12.95 19.89
C ALA A 244 -4.16 14.30 19.39
N ALA A 245 -3.74 15.41 19.99
CA ALA A 245 -4.11 16.75 19.56
C ALA A 245 -3.61 17.05 18.12
N SER A 246 -2.37 16.68 17.82
CA SER A 246 -1.79 16.84 16.48
C SER A 246 -2.53 16.00 15.44
N SER A 247 -2.85 14.74 15.77
CA SER A 247 -3.62 13.85 14.89
C SER A 247 -5.04 14.39 14.65
N ALA A 248 -5.68 14.94 15.68
CA ALA A 248 -6.99 15.57 15.56
C ALA A 248 -6.94 16.84 14.69
N ALA A 249 -5.89 17.67 14.84
CA ALA A 249 -5.69 18.86 14.02
C ALA A 249 -5.45 18.50 12.54
N VAL A 250 -4.61 17.50 12.27
CA VAL A 250 -4.39 16.98 10.91
C VAL A 250 -5.69 16.43 10.34
N SER A 251 -6.46 15.65 11.10
CA SER A 251 -7.76 15.12 10.66
C SER A 251 -8.79 16.22 10.40
N ALA A 252 -8.83 17.26 11.24
CA ALA A 252 -9.71 18.41 11.07
C ALA A 252 -9.35 19.23 9.82
N ALA A 253 -8.07 19.47 9.59
CA ALA A 253 -7.56 20.15 8.40
C ALA A 253 -7.72 19.30 7.14
N ALA A 254 -7.54 17.97 7.27
CA ALA A 254 -7.68 16.99 6.20
C ALA A 254 -9.13 16.61 5.95
N ARG A 255 -10.14 17.32 6.48
CA ARG A 255 -11.49 17.27 5.91
C ARG A 255 -11.34 17.58 4.42
N PRO A 256 -11.37 16.58 3.52
CA PRO A 256 -11.26 16.89 2.13
C PRO A 256 -12.48 17.75 1.84
N ALA A 257 -12.28 18.89 1.18
CA ALA A 257 -13.37 19.50 0.47
C ALA A 257 -13.86 18.41 -0.48
N ARG A 258 -14.87 17.63 -0.09
CA ARG A 258 -15.41 16.52 -0.89
C ARG A 258 -15.77 17.02 -2.29
N PHE A 259 -16.07 18.31 -2.39
CA PHE A 259 -16.23 19.05 -3.63
C PHE A 259 -14.97 19.20 -4.50
N ALA A 260 -13.77 19.34 -3.95
CA ALA A 260 -12.54 19.54 -4.74
C ALA A 260 -12.19 18.30 -5.57
N ALA A 261 -12.27 17.09 -4.99
CA ALA A 261 -12.06 15.83 -5.71
C ALA A 261 -13.15 15.59 -6.78
N TRP A 262 -14.40 15.93 -6.48
CA TRP A 262 -15.49 15.88 -7.46
C TRP A 262 -15.33 16.91 -8.57
N ARG A 263 -14.81 18.11 -8.27
CA ARG A 263 -14.54 19.15 -9.28
C ARG A 263 -13.43 18.72 -10.23
N SER A 264 -12.32 18.16 -9.73
CA SER A 264 -11.27 17.66 -10.61
C SER A 264 -11.74 16.45 -11.42
N ALA A 265 -12.49 15.52 -10.84
CA ALA A 265 -13.09 14.41 -11.59
C ALA A 265 -14.06 14.90 -12.68
N LEU A 266 -14.91 15.89 -12.38
CA LEU A 266 -15.85 16.49 -13.34
C LEU A 266 -15.10 17.23 -14.46
N VAL A 267 -14.06 18.00 -14.13
CA VAL A 267 -13.24 18.71 -15.12
C VAL A 267 -12.53 17.72 -16.05
N ILE A 268 -11.96 16.64 -15.50
CA ILE A 268 -11.33 15.58 -16.30
C ILE A 268 -12.37 14.92 -17.22
N LEU A 269 -13.57 14.62 -16.70
CA LEU A 269 -14.66 14.03 -17.48
C LEU A 269 -15.11 14.96 -18.62
N ILE A 270 -15.35 16.24 -18.34
CA ILE A 270 -15.75 17.23 -19.35
C ILE A 270 -14.65 17.41 -20.40
N ALA A 271 -13.39 17.54 -19.98
CA ALA A 271 -12.27 17.68 -20.90
C ALA A 271 -12.11 16.45 -21.81
N ALA A 272 -12.27 15.24 -21.26
CA ALA A 272 -12.26 14.01 -22.03
C ALA A 272 -13.41 13.97 -23.04
N LEU A 273 -14.63 14.35 -22.65
CA LEU A 273 -15.78 14.42 -23.54
C LEU A 273 -15.58 15.44 -24.67
N LEU A 274 -15.04 16.62 -24.37
CA LEU A 274 -14.74 17.65 -25.38
C LEU A 274 -13.64 17.19 -26.34
N ALA A 275 -12.59 16.54 -25.85
CA ALA A 275 -11.54 15.98 -26.69
C ALA A 275 -12.09 14.91 -27.65
N ILE A 276 -12.96 14.02 -27.15
CA ILE A 276 -13.64 13.00 -27.97
C ILE A 276 -14.51 13.66 -29.05
N ALA A 277 -15.28 14.70 -28.69
CA ALA A 277 -16.12 15.42 -29.62
C ALA A 277 -15.30 16.14 -30.71
N GLY A 278 -14.22 16.83 -30.32
CA GLY A 278 -13.31 17.52 -31.24
C GLY A 278 -12.62 16.57 -32.22
N LEU A 279 -12.11 15.43 -31.73
CA LEU A 279 -11.50 14.41 -32.58
C LEU A 279 -12.52 13.80 -33.56
N SER A 280 -13.74 13.54 -33.10
CA SER A 280 -14.83 12.99 -33.92
C SER A 280 -15.23 13.95 -35.04
N TYR A 281 -15.34 15.25 -34.73
CA TYR A 281 -15.61 16.29 -35.71
C TYR A 281 -14.48 16.39 -36.75
N TRP A 282 -13.23 16.37 -36.30
CA TRP A 282 -12.07 16.42 -37.18
C TRP A 282 -12.01 15.23 -38.14
N THR A 283 -12.29 14.00 -37.65
CA THR A 283 -12.31 12.81 -38.51
C THR A 283 -13.39 12.89 -39.58
N VAL A 284 -14.62 13.29 -39.21
CA VAL A 284 -15.72 13.42 -40.18
C VAL A 284 -15.42 14.46 -41.26
N THR A 285 -14.79 15.58 -40.89
CA THR A 285 -14.47 16.66 -41.84
C THR A 285 -13.30 16.34 -42.76
N HIS A 286 -12.38 15.46 -42.35
CA HIS A 286 -11.16 15.15 -43.11
C HIS A 286 -11.14 13.76 -43.74
N THR A 287 -12.23 12.98 -43.65
CA THR A 287 -12.29 11.69 -44.36
C THR A 287 -12.43 11.96 -45.86
N PRO A 288 -11.44 11.60 -46.71
CA PRO A 288 -11.54 11.82 -48.14
C PRO A 288 -12.75 11.06 -48.67
N LYS A 289 -13.63 11.76 -49.41
CA LYS A 289 -14.77 11.11 -50.06
C LYS A 289 -14.21 9.99 -50.95
N PRO A 290 -14.70 8.74 -50.84
CA PRO A 290 -14.22 7.66 -51.66
C PRO A 290 -14.45 8.04 -53.12
N GLY A 291 -13.35 8.33 -53.83
CA GLY A 291 -13.38 8.58 -55.25
C GLY A 291 -13.92 7.33 -55.92
N THR A 292 -15.11 7.44 -56.49
CA THR A 292 -15.79 6.32 -57.17
C THR A 292 -15.07 6.06 -58.48
N GLN A 293 -13.92 5.39 -58.44
CA GLN A 293 -13.32 4.84 -59.64
C GLN A 293 -14.11 3.58 -60.01
N LEU A 294 -15.14 3.78 -60.82
CA LEU A 294 -15.82 2.69 -61.50
C LEU A 294 -14.85 2.15 -62.57
N THR A 295 -14.27 0.98 -62.33
CA THR A 295 -13.51 0.26 -63.34
C THR A 295 -14.46 -0.08 -64.49
N PRO A 296 -14.23 0.42 -65.73
CA PRO A 296 -15.11 0.14 -66.85
C PRO A 296 -15.10 -1.36 -67.16
N LEU A 297 -16.28 -1.96 -67.31
CA LEU A 297 -16.41 -3.38 -67.68
C LEU A 297 -15.80 -3.62 -69.08
N PRO A 298 -15.05 -4.72 -69.28
CA PRO A 298 -14.55 -5.09 -70.60
C PRO A 298 -15.72 -5.45 -71.51
N SER A 299 -15.88 -4.71 -72.61
CA SER A 299 -16.87 -4.99 -73.66
C SER A 299 -16.52 -6.29 -74.38
N GLY A 300 -17.30 -7.35 -74.11
CA GLY A 300 -17.22 -8.61 -74.84
C GLY A 300 -17.63 -8.43 -76.30
N LYS A 301 -16.85 -9.03 -77.22
CA LYS A 301 -17.16 -9.09 -78.65
C LYS A 301 -18.34 -10.04 -78.90
N PRO A 302 -19.34 -9.67 -79.73
CA PRO A 302 -20.35 -10.62 -80.17
C PRO A 302 -19.74 -11.66 -81.12
N PHE A 303 -20.13 -12.92 -80.93
CA PHE A 303 -19.93 -14.01 -81.90
C PHE A 303 -20.97 -13.93 -83.02
#